data_AF-A0A0K6G1I7-F1
#
_entry.id   AF-A0A0K6G1I7-F1
#
_cell.length_a   1.000
_cell.length_b   1.000
_cell.length_c   1.000
_cell.angle_alpha   90.00
_cell.angle_beta   90.00
_cell.angle_gamma   90.00
#
_symmetry.space_group_name_H-M   'P 1'
#
loop_
_entity.id
_entity.type
_entity.pdbx_description
1 polymer ?
#
loop_
_entity_poly.entity_id
_entity_poly.type
_entity_poly.pdbx_seq_one_letter_code
_entity_poly.pdbx_strand_id
1 'polypeptide(L)'
;MASVLQRARDFTTSAGVPLSTAVSSFNPSDVGSGLFSDVSGRAWLATGLVVAGSLLVLEQTVYRMKKKHLPGASWTIPVIGKFADSLNPTLEGYKKQWDSGALSAVSVFNIFIVIASSNEYARKIFNSPMFAEPCLVASAKQVLLKENWVFLTGKVHSDYRRVLNQLFTRKALGMYLVHQDAISRKYFAEWLQNASSEHRESMLTMRNLNMEASLRVFCGRHIPTEAAYEISDKYWLITKALELVNFPLAIPGTKVWNAIQARKAAMIYLTDAARKSKIAMAAGQEPECLIDEWVKE
;
A
#
# COMPACT_ATOMS: atom_id res chain seq x y z
N MET A 1 51.38 32.89 26.02
CA MET A 1 52.65 32.63 25.31
C MET A 1 52.75 31.13 25.04
N ALA A 2 52.60 30.55 23.85
CA ALA A 2 52.21 30.99 22.53
C ALA A 2 51.07 30.03 22.07
N SER A 3 50.20 30.50 21.18
CA SER A 3 49.06 29.72 20.67
C SER A 3 49.51 28.41 20.00
N VAL A 4 48.72 27.34 20.15
CA VAL A 4 48.88 26.03 19.49
C VAL A 4 49.05 26.17 17.96
N LEU A 5 48.62 27.30 17.38
CA LEU A 5 48.83 27.67 15.97
C LEU A 5 50.28 28.01 15.59
N GLN A 6 51.15 28.29 16.56
CA GLN A 6 52.55 28.67 16.30
C GLN A 6 53.49 27.47 16.22
N ARG A 7 53.16 26.33 16.86
CA ARG A 7 53.90 25.06 16.70
C ARG A 7 53.60 24.31 15.39
N ALA A 8 52.54 24.69 14.69
CA ALA A 8 52.18 24.09 13.40
C ALA A 8 52.93 24.71 12.20
N ARG A 9 53.61 25.85 12.39
CA ARG A 9 54.37 26.53 11.32
C ARG A 9 55.81 26.03 11.15
N ASP A 10 56.35 25.34 12.15
CA ASP A 10 57.76 24.92 12.13
C ASP A 10 57.99 23.54 11.47
N PHE A 11 56.95 22.91 10.92
CA PHE A 11 57.05 21.60 10.25
C PHE A 11 56.87 21.62 8.73
N THR A 12 56.94 22.79 8.07
CA THR A 12 56.71 22.87 6.62
C THR A 12 57.84 23.57 5.86
N THR A 13 59.10 23.20 6.09
CA THR A 13 60.20 23.60 5.18
C THR A 13 61.27 22.52 5.10
N SER A 14 60.97 21.43 4.39
CA SER A 14 61.93 20.69 3.54
C SER A 14 61.24 19.43 3.01
N ALA A 15 60.48 19.57 1.94
CA ALA A 15 60.13 18.46 1.08
C ALA A 15 60.51 18.90 -0.33
N GLY A 16 61.64 18.38 -0.83
CA GLY A 16 62.10 18.62 -2.19
C GLY A 16 61.04 18.14 -3.17
N VAL A 17 60.72 18.97 -4.16
CA VAL A 17 59.83 18.61 -5.27
C VAL A 17 60.45 17.42 -6.01
N PRO A 18 59.77 16.27 -6.12
CA PRO A 18 60.28 15.19 -6.95
C PRO A 18 60.29 15.66 -8.41
N LEU A 19 61.43 15.51 -9.08
CA LEU A 19 61.69 15.94 -10.46
C LEU A 19 60.98 15.07 -11.53
N SER A 20 59.75 14.65 -11.26
CA SER A 20 58.93 13.77 -12.08
C SER A 20 57.45 14.15 -11.97
N THR A 21 57.13 15.41 -12.27
CA THR A 21 55.78 15.79 -12.69
C THR A 21 55.90 16.30 -14.11
N ALA A 22 55.56 15.45 -15.08
CA ALA A 22 55.23 15.91 -16.41
C ALA A 22 54.22 17.06 -16.26
N VAL A 23 54.51 18.20 -16.86
CA VAL A 23 53.59 19.32 -16.94
C VAL A 23 52.30 18.78 -17.56
N SER A 24 51.25 18.67 -16.74
CA SER A 24 49.91 18.37 -17.22
C SER A 24 49.52 19.50 -18.17
N SER A 25 49.57 19.23 -19.47
CA SER A 25 49.06 20.10 -20.53
C SER A 25 47.52 20.01 -20.53
N PHE A 26 46.89 20.41 -19.42
CA PHE A 26 45.45 20.50 -19.33
C PHE A 26 45.03 21.88 -19.82
N ASN A 27 44.50 21.95 -21.04
CA ASN A 27 44.02 23.18 -21.63
C ASN A 27 42.55 23.36 -21.20
N PRO A 28 42.13 24.51 -20.63
CA PRO A 28 40.73 24.74 -20.25
C PRO A 28 39.73 24.63 -21.41
N SER A 29 40.20 24.70 -22.65
CA SER A 29 39.44 24.41 -23.88
C SER A 29 39.02 22.95 -24.03
N ASP A 30 39.75 22.02 -23.40
CA ASP A 30 39.50 20.57 -23.48
C ASP A 30 38.30 20.14 -22.62
N VAL A 31 37.80 21.06 -21.77
CA VAL A 31 36.57 20.88 -20.99
C VAL A 31 35.32 21.05 -21.87
N GLY A 32 35.47 21.67 -23.05
CA GLY A 32 34.37 21.94 -23.99
C GLY A 32 34.07 20.82 -25.00
N SER A 33 35.02 19.92 -25.26
CA SER A 33 34.83 18.74 -26.12
C SER A 33 34.38 17.56 -25.28
N GLY A 34 33.18 17.67 -24.72
CA GLY A 34 32.60 16.63 -23.89
C GLY A 34 32.44 15.32 -24.67
N LEU A 35 32.49 14.20 -23.96
CA LEU A 35 32.30 12.80 -24.42
C LEU A 35 31.09 12.56 -25.36
N PHE A 36 30.26 13.58 -25.58
CA PHE A 36 28.98 13.57 -26.25
C PHE A 36 28.85 14.61 -27.39
N SER A 37 29.88 15.42 -27.67
CA SER A 37 29.81 16.50 -28.66
C SER A 37 29.80 16.03 -30.12
N ASP A 38 30.36 14.85 -30.41
CA ASP A 38 30.48 14.30 -31.77
C ASP A 38 29.54 13.12 -32.08
N VAL A 39 28.63 12.79 -31.16
CA VAL A 39 27.73 11.65 -31.36
C VAL A 39 26.51 12.12 -32.17
N SER A 40 26.44 11.70 -33.43
CA SER A 40 25.29 12.00 -34.30
C SER A 40 23.96 11.58 -33.66
N GLY A 41 22.88 12.32 -33.90
CA GLY A 41 21.56 11.98 -33.38
C GLY A 41 21.09 10.55 -33.73
N ARG A 42 21.56 10.01 -34.85
CA ARG A 42 21.32 8.61 -35.25
C ARG A 42 22.04 7.62 -34.33
N ALA A 43 23.26 7.92 -33.90
CA ALA A 43 24.01 7.08 -32.96
C ALA A 43 23.36 7.09 -31.56
N TRP A 44 22.81 8.22 -31.12
CA TRP A 44 22.02 8.29 -29.89
C TRP A 44 20.73 7.47 -29.96
N LEU A 45 19.98 7.60 -31.06
CA LEU A 45 18.77 6.81 -31.28
C LEU A 45 19.09 5.30 -31.35
N ALA A 46 20.13 4.92 -32.09
CA ALA A 46 20.57 3.53 -32.18
C ALA A 46 20.98 2.98 -30.81
N THR A 47 21.79 3.73 -30.05
CA THR A 47 22.19 3.35 -28.69
C THR A 47 20.98 3.22 -27.77
N GLY A 48 20.04 4.17 -27.81
CA GLY A 48 18.81 4.12 -27.03
C GLY A 48 17.95 2.90 -27.35
N LEU A 49 17.80 2.56 -28.64
CA LEU A 49 17.07 1.37 -29.08
C LEU A 49 17.76 0.07 -28.65
N VAL A 50 19.09 0.00 -28.74
CA VAL A 50 19.85 -1.18 -28.27
C VAL A 50 19.67 -1.34 -26.76
N VAL A 51 19.86 -0.27 -25.98
CA VAL A 51 19.69 -0.32 -24.52
C VAL A 51 18.27 -0.73 -24.16
N ALA A 52 17.25 -0.12 -24.76
CA ALA A 52 15.86 -0.49 -24.54
C ALA A 52 15.61 -1.96 -24.90
N GLY A 53 16.03 -2.41 -26.08
CA GLY A 53 15.90 -3.80 -26.52
C GLY A 53 16.60 -4.79 -25.58
N SER A 54 17.82 -4.49 -25.15
CA SER A 54 18.58 -5.30 -24.19
C SER A 54 17.86 -5.42 -22.85
N LEU A 55 17.26 -4.34 -22.35
CA LEU A 55 16.48 -4.36 -21.11
C LEU A 55 15.23 -5.25 -21.23
N LEU A 56 14.51 -5.19 -22.35
CA LEU A 56 13.34 -6.04 -22.59
C LEU A 56 13.72 -7.53 -22.70
N VAL A 57 14.84 -7.83 -23.38
CA VAL A 57 15.38 -9.20 -23.45
C VAL A 57 15.83 -9.70 -22.08
N LEU A 58 16.48 -8.84 -21.29
CA LEU A 58 16.89 -9.16 -19.92
C LEU A 58 15.67 -9.45 -19.05
N GLU A 59 14.63 -8.62 -19.13
CA GLU A 59 13.37 -8.83 -18.40
C GLU A 59 12.75 -10.20 -18.72
N GLN A 60 12.60 -10.54 -20.00
CA GLN A 60 12.04 -11.83 -20.41
C GLN A 60 12.94 -13.01 -20.00
N THR A 61 14.27 -12.84 -20.08
CA THR A 61 15.23 -13.85 -19.62
C THR A 61 15.07 -14.10 -18.12
N VAL A 62 15.05 -13.03 -17.32
CA VAL A 62 14.88 -13.11 -15.86
C VAL A 62 13.53 -13.76 -15.50
N TYR A 63 12.45 -13.39 -16.18
CA TYR A 63 11.13 -14.02 -15.99
C TYR A 63 11.19 -15.52 -16.22
N ARG A 64 11.74 -15.96 -17.36
CA ARG A 64 11.85 -17.39 -17.72
C ARG A 64 12.76 -18.15 -16.75
N MET A 65 13.85 -17.54 -16.30
CA MET A 65 14.75 -18.11 -15.29
C MET A 65 14.06 -18.29 -13.93
N LYS A 66 13.23 -17.34 -13.50
CA LYS A 66 12.42 -17.45 -12.26
C LYS A 66 11.31 -18.50 -12.40
N LYS A 67 10.62 -18.50 -13.55
CA LYS A 67 9.52 -19.44 -13.85
C LYS A 67 9.99 -20.89 -13.89
N LYS A 68 11.15 -21.18 -14.49
CA LYS A 68 11.63 -22.54 -14.74
C LYS A 68 10.51 -23.42 -15.33
N HIS A 69 10.12 -24.47 -14.61
CA HIS A 69 9.10 -25.44 -15.00
C HIS A 69 7.70 -25.12 -14.42
N LEU A 70 7.52 -23.99 -13.72
CA LEU A 70 6.21 -23.63 -13.19
C LEU A 70 5.21 -23.40 -14.33
N PRO A 71 3.96 -23.89 -14.21
CA PRO A 71 2.85 -23.54 -15.10
C PRO A 71 2.64 -22.03 -15.23
N GLY A 72 2.07 -21.58 -16.34
CA GLY A 72 1.87 -20.17 -16.67
C GLY A 72 2.44 -19.80 -18.04
N ALA A 73 2.18 -18.57 -18.49
CA ALA A 73 2.58 -18.10 -19.82
C ALA A 73 4.10 -18.17 -20.00
N SER A 74 4.58 -18.70 -21.13
CA SER A 74 6.01 -18.71 -21.47
C SER A 74 6.54 -17.32 -21.85
N TRP A 75 5.63 -16.44 -22.23
CA TRP A 75 5.87 -15.06 -22.64
C TRP A 75 4.99 -14.11 -21.83
N THR A 76 5.54 -12.97 -21.46
CA THR A 76 4.80 -11.88 -20.80
C THR A 76 4.92 -10.61 -21.62
N ILE A 77 3.91 -9.74 -21.60
CA ILE A 77 4.04 -8.44 -22.25
C ILE A 77 5.17 -7.69 -21.55
N PRO A 78 6.23 -7.25 -22.25
CA PRO A 78 7.34 -6.56 -21.60
C PRO A 78 6.89 -5.33 -20.81
N VAL A 79 7.57 -5.02 -19.72
CA VAL A 79 7.32 -3.94 -18.76
C VAL A 79 6.04 -4.09 -17.93
N ILE A 80 4.92 -4.51 -18.53
CA ILE A 80 3.60 -4.47 -17.89
C ILE A 80 3.06 -5.86 -17.48
N GLY A 81 3.59 -6.94 -18.06
CA GLY A 81 3.15 -8.30 -17.78
C GLY A 81 1.64 -8.49 -17.96
N LYS A 82 0.97 -9.02 -16.94
CA LYS A 82 -0.49 -9.25 -16.89
C LYS A 82 -1.32 -8.05 -16.44
N PHE A 83 -0.72 -6.86 -16.39
CA PHE A 83 -1.43 -5.62 -16.06
C PHE A 83 -2.62 -5.36 -16.99
N ALA A 84 -2.45 -5.56 -18.31
CA ALA A 84 -3.53 -5.35 -19.29
C ALA A 84 -4.75 -6.23 -18.99
N ASP A 85 -4.52 -7.52 -18.71
CA ASP A 85 -5.58 -8.47 -18.32
C ASP A 85 -6.26 -8.04 -17.00
N SER A 86 -5.54 -7.34 -16.12
CA SER A 86 -6.06 -6.87 -14.83
C SER A 86 -6.91 -5.61 -14.95
N LEU A 87 -6.84 -4.88 -16.07
CA LEU A 87 -7.72 -3.72 -16.32
C LEU A 87 -9.15 -4.15 -16.64
N ASN A 88 -9.33 -5.34 -17.23
CA ASN A 88 -10.63 -5.93 -17.55
C ASN A 88 -10.67 -7.40 -17.09
N PRO A 89 -10.71 -7.64 -15.77
CA PRO A 89 -10.62 -8.99 -15.24
C PRO A 89 -11.86 -9.80 -15.60
N THR A 90 -11.64 -11.05 -16.02
CA THR A 90 -12.71 -12.04 -16.22
C THR A 90 -12.54 -13.20 -15.26
N LEU A 91 -13.65 -13.76 -14.78
CA LEU A 91 -13.61 -14.92 -13.88
C LEU A 91 -13.00 -16.13 -14.59
N GLU A 92 -13.27 -16.28 -15.88
CA GLU A 92 -12.72 -17.31 -16.75
C GLU A 92 -11.20 -17.21 -16.84
N GLY A 93 -10.66 -15.98 -16.95
CA GLY A 93 -9.23 -15.72 -16.95
C GLY A 93 -8.56 -16.11 -15.64
N TYR A 94 -9.17 -15.77 -14.50
CA TYR A 94 -8.69 -16.18 -13.19
C TYR A 94 -8.74 -17.70 -13.00
N LYS A 95 -9.87 -18.33 -13.33
CA LYS A 95 -10.03 -19.79 -13.26
C LYS A 95 -8.97 -20.51 -14.08
N LYS A 96 -8.77 -20.09 -15.34
CA LYS A 96 -7.73 -20.67 -16.20
C LYS A 96 -6.34 -20.62 -15.57
N GLN A 97 -6.01 -19.54 -14.86
CA GLN A 97 -4.74 -19.43 -14.15
C GLN A 97 -4.69 -20.36 -12.92
N TRP A 98 -5.76 -20.43 -12.13
CA TRP A 98 -5.84 -21.32 -10.97
C TRP A 98 -5.78 -22.80 -11.36
N ASP A 99 -6.41 -23.15 -12.47
CA ASP A 99 -6.46 -24.52 -12.99
C ASP A 99 -5.17 -24.93 -13.72
N SER A 100 -4.23 -24.00 -13.92
CA SER A 100 -2.96 -24.29 -14.62
C SER A 100 -2.03 -25.21 -13.84
N GLY A 101 -2.23 -25.34 -12.52
CA GLY A 101 -1.50 -26.25 -11.65
C GLY A 101 -1.56 -25.84 -10.19
N ALA A 102 -1.11 -26.73 -9.30
CA ALA A 102 -1.10 -26.48 -7.86
C ALA A 102 -0.25 -25.26 -7.47
N LEU A 103 0.81 -24.99 -8.23
CA LEU A 103 1.55 -23.74 -8.28
C LEU A 103 1.58 -23.24 -9.71
N SER A 104 1.47 -21.93 -9.91
CA SER A 104 1.65 -21.30 -11.22
C SER A 104 2.34 -19.95 -11.10
N ALA A 105 3.02 -19.53 -12.16
CA ALA A 105 3.74 -18.27 -12.22
C ALA A 105 2.99 -17.25 -13.06
N VAL A 106 2.91 -16.03 -12.55
CA VAL A 106 2.40 -14.86 -13.26
C VAL A 106 3.32 -13.67 -13.00
N SER A 107 3.42 -12.74 -13.95
CA SER A 107 4.17 -11.49 -13.77
C SER A 107 3.24 -10.31 -13.96
N VAL A 108 3.27 -9.36 -13.03
CA VAL A 108 2.59 -8.06 -13.16
C VAL A 108 3.65 -6.99 -12.92
N PHE A 109 3.90 -6.16 -13.93
CA PHE A 109 5.10 -5.33 -13.98
C PHE A 109 6.38 -6.15 -13.71
N ASN A 110 7.26 -5.64 -12.84
CA ASN A 110 8.48 -6.28 -12.39
C ASN A 110 8.28 -7.29 -11.24
N ILE A 111 7.03 -7.54 -10.81
CA ILE A 111 6.72 -8.43 -9.70
C ILE A 111 6.43 -9.83 -10.24
N PHE A 112 7.29 -10.78 -9.85
CA PHE A 112 7.10 -12.20 -10.12
C PHE A 112 6.24 -12.82 -9.01
N ILE A 113 5.07 -13.33 -9.37
CA ILE A 113 4.07 -13.85 -8.44
C ILE A 113 3.93 -15.36 -8.68
N VAL A 114 4.02 -16.13 -7.59
CA VAL A 114 3.65 -17.54 -7.59
C VAL A 114 2.28 -17.67 -6.96
N ILE A 115 1.33 -18.16 -7.74
CA ILE A 115 -0.04 -18.44 -7.28
C ILE A 115 -0.09 -19.86 -6.77
N ALA A 116 -0.57 -20.05 -5.54
CA ALA A 116 -0.86 -21.34 -4.96
C ALA A 116 -2.37 -21.60 -5.02
N SER A 117 -2.77 -22.62 -5.79
CA SER A 117 -4.18 -22.96 -6.02
C SER A 117 -4.62 -24.24 -5.32
N SER A 118 -3.69 -24.97 -4.67
CA SER A 118 -4.03 -26.13 -3.86
C SER A 118 -4.19 -25.78 -2.37
N ASN A 119 -5.06 -26.53 -1.69
CA ASN A 119 -5.24 -26.43 -0.24
C ASN A 119 -3.95 -26.72 0.53
N GLU A 120 -3.14 -27.66 0.06
CA GLU A 120 -1.86 -28.02 0.68
C GLU A 120 -0.90 -26.83 0.71
N TYR A 121 -0.68 -26.18 -0.43
CA TYR A 121 0.22 -25.03 -0.51
C TYR A 121 -0.34 -23.81 0.22
N ALA A 122 -1.64 -23.55 0.13
CA ALA A 122 -2.29 -22.48 0.90
C ALA A 122 -2.05 -22.66 2.40
N ARG A 123 -2.28 -23.86 2.94
CA ARG A 123 -2.01 -24.17 4.36
C ARG A 123 -0.53 -24.00 4.69
N LYS A 124 0.38 -24.46 3.83
CA LYS A 124 1.82 -24.31 4.07
C LYS A 124 2.22 -22.83 4.15
N ILE A 125 1.73 -21.99 3.23
CA ILE A 125 2.00 -20.54 3.22
C ILE A 125 1.45 -19.87 4.48
N PHE A 126 0.18 -20.10 4.82
CA PHE A 126 -0.45 -19.45 5.98
C PHE A 126 0.13 -19.91 7.33
N ASN A 127 0.74 -21.10 7.40
CA ASN A 127 1.45 -21.60 8.59
C ASN A 127 2.96 -21.28 8.59
N SER A 128 3.43 -20.44 7.67
CA SER A 128 4.85 -20.09 7.53
C SER A 128 5.13 -18.59 7.79
N PRO A 129 4.71 -18.01 8.94
CA PRO A 129 4.86 -16.58 9.21
C PRO A 129 6.31 -16.11 9.35
N MET A 130 7.26 -17.05 9.48
CA MET A 130 8.70 -16.74 9.50
C MET A 130 9.31 -16.58 8.10
N PHE A 131 8.61 -17.00 7.05
CA PHE A 131 9.11 -17.02 5.67
C PHE A 131 8.33 -16.09 4.73
N ALA A 132 7.17 -15.61 5.15
CA ALA A 132 6.30 -14.76 4.35
C ALA A 132 5.69 -13.65 5.21
N GLU A 133 5.46 -12.49 4.60
CA GLU A 133 4.71 -11.38 5.18
C GLU A 133 3.45 -11.07 4.35
N PRO A 134 2.39 -10.49 4.94
CA PRO A 134 1.27 -9.98 4.19
C PRO A 134 1.72 -8.95 3.15
N CYS A 135 1.44 -9.24 1.88
CA CYS A 135 1.72 -8.33 0.77
C CYS A 135 0.40 -7.75 0.26
N LEU A 136 0.20 -6.45 0.48
CA LEU A 136 -0.88 -5.68 -0.13
C LEU A 136 -0.36 -4.94 -1.37
N VAL A 137 -1.25 -4.24 -2.07
CA VAL A 137 -0.88 -3.37 -3.18
C VAL A 137 0.22 -2.37 -2.77
N ALA A 138 1.11 -2.02 -3.70
CA ALA A 138 2.28 -1.18 -3.40
C ALA A 138 1.91 0.18 -2.78
N SER A 139 0.75 0.75 -3.14
CA SER A 139 0.22 1.99 -2.56
C SER A 139 -0.25 1.85 -1.11
N ALA A 140 -0.53 0.63 -0.63
CA ALA A 140 -1.17 0.40 0.66
C ALA A 140 -0.34 0.94 1.82
N LYS A 141 0.99 0.77 1.81
CA LYS A 141 1.86 1.31 2.88
C LYS A 141 1.82 2.84 2.93
N GLN A 142 1.68 3.52 1.79
CA GLN A 142 1.54 4.98 1.73
C GLN A 142 0.16 5.44 2.23
N VAL A 143 -0.89 4.70 1.85
CA VAL A 143 -2.29 5.01 2.17
C VAL A 143 -2.64 4.68 3.62
N LEU A 144 -2.18 3.56 4.17
CA LEU A 144 -2.54 3.07 5.51
C LEU A 144 -1.50 3.35 6.59
N LEU A 145 -0.31 3.85 6.21
CA LEU A 145 0.89 3.99 7.05
C LEU A 145 1.57 2.66 7.35
N LYS A 146 2.90 2.67 7.48
CA LYS A 146 3.73 1.46 7.67
C LYS A 146 3.55 0.83 9.05
N GLU A 147 3.08 1.60 10.02
CA GLU A 147 2.80 1.19 11.39
C GLU A 147 1.44 0.49 11.53
N ASN A 148 0.62 0.46 10.47
CA ASN A 148 -0.66 -0.21 10.51
C ASN A 148 -0.48 -1.72 10.76
N TRP A 149 -1.33 -2.29 11.62
CA TRP A 149 -1.25 -3.68 12.06
C TRP A 149 -1.19 -4.69 10.90
N VAL A 150 -1.80 -4.37 9.76
CA VAL A 150 -1.79 -5.22 8.56
C VAL A 150 -0.38 -5.44 7.98
N PHE A 151 0.57 -4.56 8.27
CA PHE A 151 1.98 -4.69 7.86
C PHE A 151 2.89 -5.20 8.97
N LEU A 152 2.37 -5.38 10.18
CA LEU A 152 3.16 -5.90 11.30
C LEU A 152 3.26 -7.42 11.18
N THR A 153 4.39 -7.97 11.59
CA THR A 153 4.65 -9.41 11.62
C THR A 153 5.26 -9.83 12.97
N GLY A 154 5.31 -11.14 13.22
CA GLY A 154 5.89 -11.70 14.43
C GLY A 154 5.17 -11.27 15.72
N LYS A 155 5.96 -11.06 16.78
CA LYS A 155 5.45 -10.79 18.14
C LYS A 155 4.57 -9.54 18.21
N VAL A 156 4.97 -8.47 17.53
CA VAL A 156 4.22 -7.20 17.55
C VAL A 156 2.81 -7.38 16.98
N HIS A 157 2.69 -8.10 15.86
CA HIS A 157 1.39 -8.42 15.28
C HIS A 157 0.56 -9.33 16.18
N SER A 158 1.17 -10.37 16.80
CA SER A 158 0.44 -11.26 17.69
C SER A 158 -0.08 -10.55 18.95
N ASP A 159 0.71 -9.62 19.50
CA ASP A 159 0.30 -8.83 20.66
C ASP A 159 -0.83 -7.87 20.30
N TYR A 160 -0.74 -7.21 19.14
CA TYR A 160 -1.83 -6.36 18.62
C TYR A 160 -3.13 -7.14 18.45
N ARG A 161 -3.07 -8.32 17.81
CA ARG A 161 -4.24 -9.19 17.61
C ARG A 161 -4.85 -9.64 18.93
N ARG A 162 -4.02 -9.91 19.95
CA ARG A 162 -4.52 -10.31 21.28
C ARG A 162 -5.39 -9.22 21.90
N VAL A 163 -4.92 -7.96 21.85
CA VAL A 163 -5.69 -6.81 22.35
C VAL A 163 -6.94 -6.60 21.51
N LEU A 164 -6.82 -6.64 20.19
CA LEU A 164 -7.95 -6.46 19.27
C LEU A 164 -9.07 -7.48 19.52
N ASN A 165 -8.74 -8.74 19.83
CA ASN A 165 -9.73 -9.79 20.09
C ASN A 165 -10.64 -9.49 21.30
N GLN A 166 -10.23 -8.64 22.24
CA GLN A 166 -11.06 -8.23 23.38
C GLN A 166 -12.30 -7.43 22.92
N LEU A 167 -12.19 -6.74 21.78
CA LEU A 167 -13.32 -6.03 21.16
C LEU A 167 -14.37 -6.96 20.53
N PHE A 168 -14.09 -8.27 20.44
CA PHE A 168 -14.96 -9.25 19.78
C PHE A 168 -15.38 -10.38 20.73
N THR A 169 -15.51 -10.08 22.03
CA THR A 169 -16.13 -11.00 23.00
C THR A 169 -17.64 -11.13 22.77
N ARG A 170 -18.27 -12.17 23.31
CA ARG A 170 -19.74 -12.34 23.22
C ARG A 170 -20.50 -11.14 23.78
N LYS A 171 -20.00 -10.51 24.85
CA LYS A 171 -20.57 -9.30 25.44
C LYS A 171 -20.49 -8.12 24.47
N ALA A 172 -19.29 -7.85 23.95
CA ALA A 172 -19.05 -6.78 22.97
C ALA A 172 -19.88 -6.96 21.68
N LEU A 173 -19.97 -8.19 21.18
CA LEU A 173 -20.82 -8.54 20.04
C LEU A 173 -22.32 -8.38 20.34
N GLY A 174 -22.74 -8.47 21.60
CA GLY A 174 -24.12 -8.17 22.00
C GLY A 174 -24.52 -6.73 21.65
N MET A 175 -23.66 -5.75 21.93
CA MET A 175 -23.90 -4.36 21.55
C MET A 175 -23.83 -4.15 20.04
N TYR A 176 -22.93 -4.87 19.35
CA TYR A 176 -22.84 -4.83 17.89
C TYR A 176 -24.20 -5.09 17.25
N LEU A 177 -24.88 -6.15 17.70
CA LEU A 177 -26.17 -6.57 17.14
C LEU A 177 -27.27 -5.52 17.34
N VAL A 178 -27.30 -4.83 18.48
CA VAL A 178 -28.29 -3.78 18.76
C VAL A 178 -28.14 -2.63 17.76
N HIS A 179 -26.91 -2.15 17.56
CA HIS A 179 -26.62 -1.08 16.59
C HIS A 179 -26.90 -1.53 15.16
N GLN A 180 -26.46 -2.75 14.80
CA GLN A 180 -26.67 -3.29 13.46
C GLN A 180 -28.16 -3.46 13.13
N ASP A 181 -28.99 -3.98 14.03
CA ASP A 181 -30.43 -4.14 13.82
C ASP A 181 -31.13 -2.78 13.61
N ALA A 182 -30.86 -1.82 14.49
CA ALA A 182 -31.45 -0.48 14.40
C ALA A 182 -31.11 0.21 13.06
N ILE A 183 -29.83 0.15 12.66
CA ILE A 183 -29.36 0.74 11.41
C ILE A 183 -29.93 -0.01 10.21
N SER A 184 -29.94 -1.35 10.25
CA SER A 184 -30.50 -2.15 9.14
C SER A 184 -31.98 -1.83 8.92
N ARG A 185 -32.78 -1.73 9.99
CA ARG A 185 -34.20 -1.34 9.91
C ARG A 185 -34.39 0.04 9.31
N LYS A 186 -33.59 1.02 9.73
CA LYS A 186 -33.58 2.38 9.15
C LYS A 186 -33.35 2.33 7.64
N TYR A 187 -32.28 1.67 7.19
CA TYR A 187 -31.96 1.58 5.75
C TYR A 187 -33.00 0.79 4.97
N PHE A 188 -33.54 -0.31 5.51
CA PHE A 188 -34.58 -1.09 4.83
C PHE A 188 -35.86 -0.30 4.68
N ALA A 189 -36.27 0.47 5.69
CA ALA A 189 -37.42 1.36 5.59
C ALA A 189 -37.22 2.41 4.50
N GLU A 190 -36.05 3.05 4.45
CA GLU A 190 -35.69 4.02 3.41
C GLU A 190 -35.68 3.39 2.01
N TRP A 191 -35.11 2.20 1.85
CA TRP A 191 -35.06 1.51 0.56
C TRP A 191 -36.46 1.08 0.08
N LEU A 192 -37.32 0.61 0.98
CA LEU A 192 -38.70 0.26 0.67
C LEU A 192 -39.52 1.51 0.26
N GLN A 193 -39.31 2.63 0.95
CA GLN A 193 -39.99 3.89 0.65
C GLN A 193 -39.58 4.46 -0.71
N ASN A 194 -38.33 4.23 -1.12
CA ASN A 194 -37.77 4.66 -2.40
C ASN A 194 -37.78 3.55 -3.47
N ALA A 195 -38.44 2.42 -3.21
CA ALA A 195 -38.45 1.28 -4.11
C ALA A 195 -39.13 1.66 -5.43
N SER A 196 -38.54 1.23 -6.54
CA SER A 196 -39.05 1.41 -7.89
C SER A 196 -38.99 0.07 -8.62
N SER A 197 -39.84 -0.11 -9.62
CA SER A 197 -39.74 -1.22 -10.57
C SER A 197 -38.56 -1.07 -11.53
N GLU A 198 -37.94 0.12 -11.59
CA GLU A 198 -36.74 0.38 -12.37
C GLU A 198 -35.49 -0.22 -11.73
N HIS A 199 -34.58 -0.72 -12.58
CA HIS A 199 -33.27 -1.17 -12.12
C HIS A 199 -32.47 -0.01 -11.53
N ARG A 200 -31.93 -0.20 -10.32
CA ARG A 200 -31.05 0.76 -9.64
C ARG A 200 -29.82 0.06 -9.10
N GLU A 201 -28.69 0.75 -9.12
CA GLU A 201 -27.46 0.28 -8.50
C GLU A 201 -27.62 0.17 -6.97
N SER A 202 -27.30 -0.98 -6.39
CA SER A 202 -27.47 -1.25 -4.96
C SER A 202 -26.16 -1.27 -4.16
N MET A 203 -25.01 -1.34 -4.84
CA MET A 203 -23.72 -1.54 -4.17
C MET A 203 -23.36 -0.37 -3.25
N LEU A 204 -23.62 0.87 -3.67
CA LEU A 204 -23.30 2.06 -2.86
C LEU A 204 -24.22 2.20 -1.65
N THR A 205 -25.52 1.88 -1.80
CA THR A 205 -26.47 1.94 -0.68
C THR A 205 -26.15 0.88 0.36
N MET A 206 -25.83 -0.35 -0.05
CA MET A 206 -25.38 -1.42 0.84
C MET A 206 -24.05 -1.08 1.53
N ARG A 207 -23.10 -0.47 0.80
CA ARG A 207 -21.85 0.04 1.37
C ARG A 207 -22.12 1.08 2.46
N ASN A 208 -23.02 2.02 2.23
CA ASN A 208 -23.32 3.10 3.18
C ASN A 208 -23.93 2.55 4.47
N LEU A 209 -24.84 1.57 4.38
CA LEU A 209 -25.35 0.82 5.53
C LEU A 209 -24.18 0.24 6.34
N ASN A 210 -23.27 -0.47 5.67
CA ASN A 210 -22.14 -1.11 6.35
C ASN A 210 -21.17 -0.10 6.99
N MET A 211 -20.96 1.06 6.35
CA MET A 211 -20.14 2.14 6.91
C MET A 211 -20.77 2.76 8.15
N GLU A 212 -22.07 3.07 8.12
CA GLU A 212 -22.78 3.62 9.27
C GLU A 212 -22.79 2.62 10.44
N ALA A 213 -23.09 1.35 10.15
CA ALA A 213 -23.04 0.27 11.14
C ALA A 213 -21.65 0.16 11.78
N SER A 214 -20.60 0.13 10.96
CA SER A 214 -19.22 0.04 11.46
C SER A 214 -18.87 1.23 12.35
N LEU A 215 -19.13 2.46 11.92
CA LEU A 215 -18.81 3.66 12.70
C LEU A 215 -19.56 3.71 14.03
N ARG A 216 -20.85 3.35 14.03
CA ARG A 216 -21.67 3.34 15.25
C ARG A 216 -21.25 2.26 16.23
N VAL A 217 -20.95 1.06 15.74
CA VAL A 217 -20.44 -0.03 16.58
C VAL A 217 -19.08 0.35 17.18
N PHE A 218 -18.14 0.82 16.37
CA PHE A 218 -16.77 1.06 16.85
C PHE A 218 -16.63 2.32 17.68
N CYS A 219 -17.38 3.38 17.35
CA CYS A 219 -17.18 4.71 17.91
C CYS A 219 -18.46 5.35 18.48
N GLY A 220 -19.59 4.66 18.47
CA GLY A 220 -20.82 5.12 19.13
C GLY A 220 -21.30 6.46 18.57
N ARG A 221 -21.79 7.32 19.46
CA ARG A 221 -22.18 8.70 19.16
C ARG A 221 -21.02 9.69 19.33
N HIS A 222 -19.82 9.21 19.67
CA HIS A 222 -18.63 10.06 19.74
C HIS A 222 -18.28 10.68 18.37
N ILE A 223 -18.68 10.03 17.28
CA ILE A 223 -18.68 10.56 15.92
C ILE A 223 -20.06 11.13 15.58
N PRO A 224 -20.20 12.44 15.32
CA PRO A 224 -21.46 13.01 14.86
C PRO A 224 -21.96 12.42 13.54
N THR A 225 -23.27 12.48 13.27
CA THR A 225 -23.87 11.87 12.07
C THR A 225 -23.33 12.48 10.77
N GLU A 226 -23.15 13.79 10.73
CA GLU A 226 -22.57 14.52 9.62
C GLU A 226 -21.11 14.09 9.34
N ALA A 227 -20.33 13.87 10.40
CA ALA A 227 -18.97 13.36 10.27
C ALA A 227 -18.95 11.92 9.77
N ALA A 228 -19.94 11.09 10.13
CA ALA A 228 -20.05 9.73 9.61
C ALA A 228 -20.26 9.70 8.09
N TYR A 229 -21.06 10.62 7.55
CA TYR A 229 -21.22 10.77 6.09
C TYR A 229 -19.92 11.24 5.43
N GLU A 230 -19.24 12.25 5.99
CA GLU A 230 -17.95 12.68 5.45
C GLU A 230 -16.93 11.54 5.45
N ILE A 231 -16.80 10.80 6.57
CA ILE A 231 -15.91 9.64 6.65
C ILE A 231 -16.30 8.61 5.59
N SER A 232 -17.58 8.32 5.40
CA SER A 232 -18.05 7.41 4.36
C SER A 232 -17.57 7.84 2.97
N ASP A 233 -17.74 9.10 2.60
CA ASP A 233 -17.31 9.60 1.29
C ASP A 233 -15.80 9.57 1.12
N LYS A 234 -15.05 9.95 2.17
CA LYS A 234 -13.58 9.90 2.16
C LYS A 234 -13.07 8.46 2.05
N TYR A 235 -13.67 7.51 2.77
CA TYR A 235 -13.29 6.09 2.69
C TYR A 235 -13.47 5.52 1.30
N TRP A 236 -14.40 6.03 0.48
CA TRP A 236 -14.53 5.60 -0.90
C TRP A 236 -13.28 5.94 -1.74
N LEU A 237 -12.64 7.08 -1.46
CA LEU A 237 -11.36 7.43 -2.09
C LEU A 237 -10.25 6.47 -1.70
N ILE A 238 -10.25 5.98 -0.45
CA ILE A 238 -9.33 4.96 0.04
C ILE A 238 -9.58 3.64 -0.69
N THR A 239 -10.84 3.18 -0.77
CA THR A 239 -11.20 1.94 -1.51
C THR A 239 -10.73 2.00 -2.96
N LYS A 240 -10.98 3.11 -3.67
CA LYS A 240 -10.52 3.28 -5.06
C LYS A 240 -9.00 3.24 -5.19
N ALA A 241 -8.25 3.69 -4.19
CA ALA A 241 -6.79 3.68 -4.25
C ALA A 241 -6.15 2.32 -3.94
N LEU A 242 -6.89 1.43 -3.29
CA LEU A 242 -6.47 0.09 -2.90
C LEU A 242 -6.95 -1.00 -3.87
N GLU A 243 -7.46 -0.63 -5.04
CA GLU A 243 -7.65 -1.56 -6.16
C GLU A 243 -6.33 -2.23 -6.53
N LEU A 244 -6.38 -3.49 -6.99
CA LEU A 244 -5.20 -4.34 -7.22
C LEU A 244 -4.16 -3.67 -8.10
N VAL A 245 -4.63 -2.86 -9.05
CA VAL A 245 -3.83 -2.25 -10.09
C VAL A 245 -4.12 -0.77 -10.13
N ASN A 246 -3.17 0.03 -9.66
CA ASN A 246 -3.31 1.48 -9.57
C ASN A 246 -1.97 2.17 -9.87
N PHE A 247 -2.03 3.42 -10.33
CA PHE A 247 -0.84 4.26 -10.46
C PHE A 247 -0.23 4.51 -9.07
N PRO A 248 1.04 4.11 -8.83
CA PRO A 248 1.55 3.96 -7.48
C PRO A 248 2.03 5.27 -6.82
N LEU A 249 2.10 6.38 -7.57
CA LEU A 249 2.66 7.63 -7.08
C LEU A 249 1.60 8.52 -6.43
N ALA A 250 1.94 9.08 -5.26
CA ALA A 250 1.09 9.98 -4.49
C ALA A 250 1.25 11.46 -4.92
N ILE A 251 0.93 11.76 -6.17
CA ILE A 251 0.97 13.14 -6.73
C ILE A 251 -0.44 13.76 -6.67
N PRO A 252 -0.60 15.08 -6.45
CA PRO A 252 -1.91 15.73 -6.46
C PRO A 252 -2.80 15.31 -7.64
N GLY A 253 -4.06 14.97 -7.35
CA GLY A 253 -5.03 14.46 -8.34
C GLY A 253 -5.05 12.94 -8.53
N THR A 254 -3.98 12.22 -8.15
CA THR A 254 -3.95 10.75 -8.23
C THR A 254 -4.85 10.09 -7.19
N LYS A 255 -5.30 8.85 -7.45
CA LYS A 255 -6.07 8.04 -6.48
C LYS A 255 -5.33 7.88 -5.15
N VAL A 256 -4.02 7.60 -5.19
CA VAL A 256 -3.18 7.42 -3.99
C VAL A 256 -3.09 8.72 -3.18
N TRP A 257 -2.88 9.87 -3.82
CA TRP A 257 -2.86 11.16 -3.11
C TRP A 257 -4.21 11.47 -2.47
N ASN A 258 -5.31 11.27 -3.21
CA ASN A 258 -6.67 11.49 -2.69
C ASN A 258 -6.97 10.59 -1.48
N ALA A 259 -6.53 9.33 -1.51
CA ALA A 259 -6.67 8.40 -0.39
C ALA A 259 -5.85 8.82 0.84
N ILE A 260 -4.66 9.38 0.65
CA ILE A 260 -3.86 9.92 1.75
C ILE A 260 -4.56 11.12 2.41
N GLN A 261 -5.14 12.03 1.62
CA GLN A 261 -5.91 13.15 2.19
C GLN A 261 -7.18 12.65 2.89
N ALA A 262 -7.87 11.68 2.30
CA ALA A 262 -9.04 11.04 2.90
C ALA A 262 -8.72 10.39 4.26
N ARG A 263 -7.62 9.64 4.36
CA ARG A 263 -7.14 9.09 5.65
C ARG A 263 -6.94 10.21 6.66
N LYS A 264 -6.25 11.29 6.29
CA LYS A 264 -5.97 12.41 7.21
C LYS A 264 -7.27 13.01 7.76
N ALA A 265 -8.27 13.24 6.90
CA ALA A 265 -9.57 13.75 7.31
C ALA A 265 -10.28 12.77 8.27
N ALA A 266 -10.36 11.49 7.93
CA ALA A 266 -10.98 10.49 8.79
C ALA A 266 -10.29 10.37 10.16
N MET A 267 -8.96 10.42 10.20
CA MET A 267 -8.20 10.33 11.44
C MET A 267 -8.47 11.45 12.43
N ILE A 268 -8.90 12.64 11.97
CA ILE A 268 -9.32 13.73 12.87
C ILE A 268 -10.51 13.28 13.71
N TYR A 269 -11.56 12.77 13.06
CA TYR A 269 -12.77 12.31 13.73
C TYR A 269 -12.54 11.06 14.57
N LEU A 270 -11.77 10.08 14.06
CA LEU A 270 -11.49 8.86 14.81
C LEU A 270 -10.66 9.13 16.07
N THR A 271 -9.69 10.04 16.00
CA THR A 271 -8.88 10.43 17.17
C THR A 271 -9.72 11.21 18.18
N ASP A 272 -10.59 12.11 17.70
CA ASP A 272 -11.50 12.84 18.58
C ASP A 272 -12.54 11.91 19.25
N ALA A 273 -13.04 10.90 18.54
CA ALA A 273 -13.92 9.90 19.10
C ALA A 273 -13.25 9.10 20.23
N ALA A 274 -11.99 8.68 20.03
CA ALA A 274 -11.20 8.03 21.08
C ALA A 274 -10.98 8.94 22.30
N ARG A 275 -10.75 10.23 22.08
CA ARG A 275 -10.61 11.22 23.16
C ARG A 275 -11.93 11.37 23.94
N LYS A 276 -13.06 11.50 23.26
CA LYS A 276 -14.40 11.59 23.86
C LYS A 276 -14.76 10.35 24.66
N SER A 277 -14.50 9.16 24.12
CA SER A 277 -14.67 7.88 24.80
C SER A 277 -13.89 7.84 26.13
N LYS A 278 -12.61 8.23 26.12
CA LYS A 278 -11.80 8.32 27.34
C LYS A 278 -12.38 9.25 28.40
N ILE A 279 -12.90 10.41 27.99
CA ILE A 279 -13.54 11.37 28.91
C ILE A 279 -14.85 10.77 29.48
N ALA A 280 -15.67 10.16 28.63
CA ALA A 280 -16.94 9.55 29.03
C ALA A 280 -16.73 8.41 30.04
N MET A 281 -15.78 7.51 29.77
CA MET A 281 -15.48 6.39 30.67
C MET A 281 -14.87 6.86 31.99
N ALA A 282 -13.99 7.88 31.97
CA ALA A 282 -13.46 8.49 33.18
C ALA A 282 -14.54 9.19 34.04
N ALA A 283 -15.61 9.68 33.40
CA ALA A 283 -16.78 10.24 34.07
C ALA A 283 -17.76 9.17 34.59
N GLY A 284 -17.46 7.87 34.45
CA GLY A 284 -18.29 6.77 34.93
C GLY A 284 -19.53 6.50 34.06
N GLN A 285 -19.55 6.95 32.81
CA GLN A 285 -20.65 6.63 31.88
C GLN A 285 -20.61 5.14 31.49
N GLU A 286 -21.78 4.59 31.15
CA GLU A 286 -21.85 3.22 30.63
C GLU A 286 -21.37 3.14 29.16
N PRO A 287 -20.65 2.08 28.76
CA PRO A 287 -20.22 1.90 27.39
C PRO A 287 -21.39 1.84 26.41
N GLU A 288 -21.29 2.59 25.31
CA GLU A 288 -22.26 2.52 24.21
C GLU A 288 -21.67 1.95 22.91
N CYS A 289 -20.35 1.73 22.86
CA CYS A 289 -19.64 1.25 21.69
C CYS A 289 -18.36 0.46 22.04
N LEU A 290 -17.71 -0.14 21.05
CA LEU A 290 -16.54 -0.99 21.28
C LEU A 290 -15.34 -0.23 21.85
N ILE A 291 -15.10 1.03 21.44
CA ILE A 291 -14.00 1.80 22.02
C ILE A 291 -14.25 2.14 23.50
N ASP A 292 -15.51 2.30 23.91
CA ASP A 292 -15.85 2.53 25.32
C ASP A 292 -15.58 1.29 26.17
N GLU A 293 -15.99 0.10 25.71
CA GLU A 293 -15.66 -1.15 26.41
C GLU A 293 -14.14 -1.32 26.52
N TRP A 294 -13.41 -1.00 25.46
CA TRP A 294 -11.95 -1.11 25.50
C TRP A 294 -11.28 -0.16 26.49
N VAL A 295 -11.85 1.03 26.67
CA VAL A 295 -11.32 2.01 27.62
C VAL A 295 -11.72 1.67 29.06
N LYS A 296 -12.87 1.02 29.26
CA LYS A 296 -13.39 0.62 30.58
C LYS A 296 -12.69 -0.62 31.12
N GLU A 297 -12.31 -1.57 30.26
CA GLU A 297 -11.50 -2.76 30.61
C GLU A 297 -10.03 -2.42 30.92
#